data_AF-A0A1S8SVT1-F1
#
_entry.id   AF-A0A1S8SVT1-F1
#
_cell.length_a   1.000
_cell.length_b   1.000
_cell.length_c   1.000
_cell.angle_alpha   90.00
_cell.angle_beta   90.00
_cell.angle_gamma   90.00
#
_symmetry.space_group_name_H-M   'P 1'
#
loop_
_entity.id
_entity.type
_entity.pdbx_description
1 polymer ?
#
loop_
_entity_poly.entity_id
_entity_poly.type
_entity_poly.pdbx_seq_one_letter_code
_entity_poly.pdbx_strand_id
1 'polypeptide(L)'
;MEFEFEVVGIVTGISKKSGKAYTMLHLLGDFSASNSQVQLGRQCLTQYVEGSVPQDVVVGCSIAFDYAIGFGGRPTIVGVHAV
;
A
#
# COMPACT_ATOMS: atom_id res chain seq x y z
N MET A 1 -6.33 -15.78 -2.37
CA MET A 1 -5.67 -15.05 -3.46
C MET A 1 -5.03 -13.86 -2.78
N GLU A 2 -3.74 -13.94 -2.51
CA GLU A 2 -2.99 -12.80 -1.98
C GLU A 2 -2.87 -11.79 -3.12
N PHE A 3 -3.27 -10.55 -2.87
CA PHE A 3 -3.11 -9.49 -3.85
C PHE A 3 -1.66 -9.03 -3.77
N GLU A 4 -0.83 -9.47 -4.72
CA GLU A 4 0.55 -9.02 -4.84
C GLU A 4 0.57 -7.60 -5.46
N PHE A 5 1.15 -6.66 -4.73
CA PHE A 5 1.36 -5.29 -5.22
C PHE A 5 2.83 -5.09 -5.53
N GLU A 6 3.16 -4.60 -6.72
CA GLU A 6 4.52 -4.18 -7.06
C GLU A 6 4.71 -2.71 -6.68
N VAL A 7 5.79 -2.40 -5.98
CA VAL A 7 6.15 -1.02 -5.63
C VAL A 7 6.78 -0.33 -6.84
N VAL A 8 6.16 0.73 -7.33
CA VAL A 8 6.69 1.55 -8.45
C VAL A 8 7.16 2.93 -8.02
N GLY A 9 6.88 3.33 -6.78
CA GLY A 9 7.36 4.58 -6.22
C GLY A 9 7.19 4.66 -4.71
N ILE A 10 8.10 5.37 -4.06
CA ILE A 10 8.11 5.56 -2.61
C ILE A 10 8.34 7.05 -2.35
N VAL A 11 7.43 7.67 -1.61
CA VAL A 11 7.56 9.06 -1.15
C VAL A 11 7.48 9.08 0.36
N THR A 12 8.51 9.61 1.02
CA THR A 12 8.54 9.80 2.47
C THR A 12 8.42 11.29 2.80
N GLY A 13 7.84 11.58 3.96
CA GLY A 13 7.67 12.95 4.42
C GLY A 13 7.33 13.05 5.89
N ILE A 14 7.21 14.29 6.37
CA ILE A 14 6.73 14.61 7.71
C ILE A 14 5.42 15.39 7.57
N SER A 15 4.36 14.89 8.20
CA SER A 15 3.06 15.53 8.18
C SER A 15 3.13 16.87 8.91
N LYS A 16 2.79 17.96 8.21
CA LYS A 16 2.73 19.30 8.82
C LYS A 16 1.65 19.40 9.92
N LYS A 17 0.62 18.55 9.85
CA LYS A 17 -0.50 18.57 10.81
C LYS A 17 -0.19 17.80 12.09
N SER A 18 0.44 16.63 11.97
CA SER A 18 0.69 15.74 13.12
C SER A 18 2.15 15.70 13.57
N GLY A 19 3.09 16.25 12.78
CA GLY A 19 4.52 16.15 13.03
C GLY A 19 5.10 14.74 12.83
N LYS A 20 4.29 13.77 12.43
CA LYS A 20 4.69 12.38 12.28
C LYS A 20 5.25 12.09 10.90
N ALA A 21 6.25 11.21 10.83
CA ALA A 21 6.72 10.66 9.57
C ALA A 21 5.61 9.84 8.89
N TYR A 22 5.57 9.88 7.56
CA TYR A 22 4.68 9.07 6.76
C TYR A 22 5.36 8.62 5.48
N THR A 23 4.79 7.58 4.89
CA THR A 23 5.14 7.09 3.56
C THR A 23 3.89 7.00 2.69
N MET A 24 4.02 7.46 1.44
CA MET A 24 3.13 7.10 0.35
C MET A 24 3.81 6.06 -0.55
N LEU A 25 3.19 4.89 -0.69
CA LEU A 25 3.60 3.86 -1.64
C LEU A 25 2.76 4.00 -2.92
N HIS A 26 3.43 4.07 -4.06
CA HIS A 26 2.81 3.97 -5.37
C HIS A 26 2.97 2.53 -5.86
N LEU A 27 1.85 1.90 -6.21
CA LEU A 27 1.76 0.47 -6.40
C LEU A 27 1.09 0.13 -7.72
N LEU A 28 1.50 -0.98 -8.31
CA LEU A 28 0.74 -1.68 -9.35
C LEU A 28 0.15 -2.95 -8.77
N GLY A 29 -1.16 -3.11 -8.90
CA GLY A 29 -1.88 -4.34 -8.53
C GLY A 29 -2.77 -4.80 -9.67
N ASP A 30 -3.08 -6.09 -9.71
CA ASP A 30 -4.09 -6.58 -10.64
C ASP A 30 -5.47 -5.99 -10.30
N PHE A 31 -6.30 -5.84 -11.32
CA PHE A 31 -7.71 -5.52 -11.09
C PHE A 31 -8.40 -6.69 -10.39
N SER A 32 -9.26 -6.39 -9.40
CA SER A 32 -10.04 -7.46 -8.77
C SER A 32 -11.12 -7.97 -9.74
N ALA A 33 -11.31 -9.28 -9.77
CA ALA A 33 -12.33 -9.93 -10.59
C ALA A 33 -13.79 -9.57 -10.21
N SER A 34 -13.99 -8.77 -9.16
CA SER A 34 -15.30 -8.41 -8.60
C SER A 34 -15.97 -7.21 -9.27
N ASN A 35 -15.34 -6.60 -10.29
CA ASN A 35 -15.88 -5.42 -10.95
C ASN A 35 -16.69 -5.78 -12.20
N SER A 36 -17.84 -5.15 -12.39
CA SER A 36 -18.74 -5.42 -13.52
C SER A 36 -18.26 -4.83 -14.85
N GLN A 37 -17.16 -4.07 -14.82
CA GLN A 37 -16.51 -3.50 -15.99
C GLN A 37 -15.28 -4.35 -16.34
N VAL A 38 -15.07 -4.60 -17.64
CA VAL A 38 -13.87 -5.28 -18.14
C VAL A 38 -12.66 -4.37 -17.89
N GLN A 39 -11.86 -4.71 -16.88
CA GLN A 39 -10.61 -4.03 -16.56
C GLN A 39 -9.45 -4.95 -16.96
N LEU A 40 -8.62 -4.50 -17.89
CA LEU A 40 -7.47 -5.25 -18.41
C LEU A 40 -6.17 -4.66 -17.87
N GLY A 41 -5.20 -5.51 -17.57
CA GLY A 41 -3.89 -5.11 -17.06
C GLY A 41 -3.88 -4.86 -15.55
N ARG A 42 -3.17 -3.82 -15.12
CA ARG A 42 -2.94 -3.49 -13.70
C ARG A 42 -3.45 -2.09 -13.37
N GLN A 43 -3.94 -1.91 -12.15
CA GLN A 43 -4.30 -0.62 -11.59
C GLN A 43 -3.14 0.02 -10.85
N CYS A 44 -3.03 1.34 -10.99
CA CYS A 44 -2.16 2.14 -10.14
C CYS A 44 -2.92 2.50 -8.85
N LEU A 45 -2.29 2.22 -7.71
CA LEU A 45 -2.81 2.49 -6.39
C LEU A 45 -1.81 3.36 -5.63
N THR A 46 -2.31 4.24 -4.78
CA THR A 46 -1.46 5.00 -3.86
C THR A 46 -1.93 4.72 -2.45
N GLN A 47 -1.03 4.21 -1.63
CA GLN A 47 -1.34 3.79 -0.26
C GLN A 47 -0.54 4.60 0.74
N TYR A 48 -1.25 5.19 1.70
CA TYR A 48 -0.64 5.83 2.86
C TYR A 48 -0.27 4.78 3.89
N VAL A 49 0.94 4.88 4.42
CA VAL A 49 1.47 4.10 5.53
C VAL A 49 2.00 5.08 6.58
N GLU A 50 1.57 4.92 7.83
CA GLU A 50 2.09 5.73 8.94
C GLU A 50 3.52 5.30 9.27
N GLY A 51 4.43 6.26 9.44
CA GLY A 51 5.83 5.99 9.73
C GLY A 51 6.73 5.87 8.49
N SER A 52 7.97 5.46 8.75
CA SER A 52 8.96 5.17 7.70
C SER A 52 8.68 3.84 7.03
N VAL A 53 9.09 3.74 5.77
CA VAL A 53 9.10 2.47 5.03
C VAL A 53 10.02 1.45 5.70
N PRO A 54 9.56 0.20 5.88
CA PRO A 54 10.43 -0.92 6.26
C PRO A 54 11.62 -1.06 5.30
N GLN A 55 12.81 -1.37 5.81
CA GLN A 55 14.05 -1.33 5.02
C GLN A 55 14.06 -2.33 3.85
N ASP A 56 13.25 -3.38 3.95
CA ASP A 56 13.08 -4.44 2.95
C ASP A 56 12.15 -4.04 1.79
N VAL A 57 11.39 -2.95 1.92
CA VAL A 57 10.46 -2.49 0.88
C VAL A 57 11.13 -1.47 -0.04
N VAL A 58 11.36 -1.86 -1.30
CA VAL A 58 12.05 -1.07 -2.32
C VAL A 58 11.27 -1.06 -3.64
N VAL A 59 11.57 -0.10 -4.51
CA VAL A 59 10.96 -0.07 -5.85
C VAL A 59 11.33 -1.36 -6.61
N GLY A 60 10.33 -1.96 -7.25
CA GLY A 60 10.42 -3.21 -8.00
C GLY A 60 10.11 -4.47 -7.18
N CYS A 61 9.93 -4.39 -5.86
CA CYS A 61 9.55 -5.56 -5.06
C CYS A 61 8.02 -5.76 -5.04
N SER A 62 7.62 -7.02 -4.90
CA SER A 62 6.26 -7.38 -4.48
C SER A 62 6.16 -7.16 -2.97
N ILE A 63 5.01 -6.67 -2.51
CA ILE A 63 4.72 -6.45 -1.10
C ILE A 63 3.39 -7.06 -0.70
N ALA A 64 3.27 -7.34 0.60
CA ALA A 64 2.02 -7.63 1.27
C ALA A 64 1.76 -6.61 2.39
N PHE A 65 0.49 -6.43 2.72
CA PHE A 65 0.04 -5.56 3.81
C PHE A 65 -0.48 -6.38 4.97
N ASP A 66 -0.10 -5.96 6.18
CA ASP A 66 -0.71 -6.43 7.40
C ASP A 66 -1.89 -5.54 7.77
N TYR A 67 -3.04 -6.17 8.03
CA TYR A 67 -4.28 -5.46 8.36
C TYR A 67 -4.70 -5.73 9.81
N ALA A 68 -5.19 -4.68 10.47
CA ALA A 68 -5.88 -4.78 11.76
C ALA A 68 -7.26 -4.12 11.70
N ILE A 69 -8.08 -4.35 12.71
CA ILE A 69 -9.37 -3.66 12.86
C ILE A 69 -9.12 -2.24 13.38
N GLY A 70 -9.36 -1.26 12.53
CA GLY A 70 -9.26 0.17 12.85
C GLY A 70 -10.57 0.79 13.33
N PHE A 71 -10.59 2.12 13.37
CA PHE A 71 -11.76 2.89 13.84
C PHE A 71 -13.02 2.57 13.01
N GLY A 72 -14.13 2.31 13.70
CA GLY A 72 -15.40 1.95 13.06
C GLY A 72 -15.45 0.55 12.46
N GLY A 73 -14.57 -0.37 12.90
CA GLY A 73 -14.57 -1.76 12.46
C GLY A 73 -14.01 -2.01 11.07
N ARG A 74 -13.36 -1.00 10.47
CA ARG A 74 -12.82 -1.07 9.11
C ARG A 74 -11.38 -1.60 9.13
N PRO A 75 -10.96 -2.43 8.16
CA PRO A 75 -9.57 -2.83 8.05
C PRO A 75 -8.69 -1.60 7.83
N THR A 76 -7.60 -1.53 8.60
CA THR A 76 -6.56 -0.51 8.45
C THR A 76 -5.22 -1.19 8.28
N ILE A 77 -4.35 -0.61 7.47
CA ILE A 77 -2.99 -1.11 7.27
C ILE A 77 -2.16 -0.75 8.52
N VAL A 78 -1.49 -1.75 9.07
CA VAL A 78 -0.62 -1.62 10.26
C VAL A 78 0.82 -2.06 9.98
N GLY A 79 1.06 -2.72 8.86
CA GLY A 79 2.37 -3.20 8.45
C GLY A 79 2.46 -3.39 6.95
N VAL A 80 3.69 -3.41 6.45
CA VAL A 80 4.03 -3.71 5.06
C VAL A 80 5.35 -4.47 5.08
N HIS A 81 5.50 -5.46 4.21
CA HIS A 81 6.75 -6.22 4.08
C HIS A 81 6.91 -6.69 2.63
N ALA A 82 8.16 -6.87 2.22
CA ALA A 82 8.46 -7.47 0.92
C ALA A 82 8.14 -8.97 0.93
N VAL A 83 7.72 -9.49 -0.23
CA VAL A 83 7.42 -10.90 -0.48
C VAL A 83 8.47 -11.51 -1.40
#